data_AF-A0A5N7ZP63-F1
#
_entry.id   AF-A0A5N7ZP63-F1
#
_cell.length_a   1.000
_cell.length_b   1.000
_cell.length_c   1.000
_cell.angle_alpha   90.00
_cell.angle_beta   90.00
_cell.angle_gamma   90.00
#
_symmetry.space_group_name_H-M   'P 1'
#
loop_
_entity.id
_entity.type
_entity.pdbx_description
1 polymer ?
#
loop_
_entity_poly.entity_id
_entity_poly.type
_entity_poly.pdbx_seq_one_letter_code
_entity_poly.pdbx_strand_id
1 'polypeptide(L)' 'AEHAASHAWADVWLAGIGWTSVDITNRQFASDCHCRLAVARDYDSASPVRGVRSGGGEESMEVSVQVQTSAQQ' A
#
# COMPACT_ATOMS: atom_id res chain seq x y z
N ALA A 1 5.50 -12.48 -9.84
CA ALA A 1 6.17 -12.04 -8.60
C ALA A 1 5.72 -12.98 -7.50
N GLU A 2 6.63 -13.76 -6.92
CA GLU A 2 6.29 -14.85 -5.99
C GLU A 2 5.80 -14.35 -4.62
N HIS A 3 6.01 -13.06 -4.32
CA HIS A 3 5.41 -12.35 -3.20
C HIS A 3 4.92 -10.99 -3.67
N ALA A 4 3.63 -10.88 -3.97
CA ALA A 4 2.97 -9.60 -4.13
C ALA A 4 1.83 -9.54 -3.10
N ALA A 5 1.98 -8.66 -2.12
CA ALA A 5 1.04 -8.48 -1.02
C ALA A 5 0.73 -7.00 -0.85
N SER A 6 -0.40 -6.68 -0.23
CA SER A 6 -0.68 -5.33 0.22
C SER A 6 0.36 -4.91 1.27
N HIS A 7 0.93 -3.72 1.13
CA HIS A 7 1.89 -3.16 2.07
C HIS A 7 1.58 -1.69 2.32
N ALA A 8 1.97 -1.18 3.48
CA ALA A 8 1.81 0.22 3.86
C ALA A 8 3.15 0.81 4.34
N TRP A 9 3.38 2.06 3.98
CA TRP A 9 4.54 2.86 4.39
C TRP A 9 4.10 4.29 4.72
N ALA A 10 5.03 5.12 5.19
CA ALA A 10 4.74 6.51 5.57
C ALA A 10 5.39 7.49 4.59
N ASP A 11 4.70 8.59 4.29
CA ASP A 11 5.30 9.75 3.63
C ASP A 11 5.51 10.87 4.65
N VAL A 12 6.69 11.50 4.59
CA VAL A 12 7.02 12.66 5.43
C VAL A 12 7.41 13.84 4.54
N TRP A 13 6.95 15.04 4.89
CA TRP A 13 7.39 16.26 4.23
C TRP A 13 8.64 16.79 4.91
N LEU A 14 9.74 16.87 4.15
CA LEU A 14 11.00 17.42 4.62
C LEU A 14 11.25 18.77 3.95
N ALA A 15 11.45 19.82 4.75
CA ALA A 15 11.72 21.16 4.24
C ALA A 15 12.95 21.17 3.32
N GLY A 16 12.82 21.72 2.11
CA GLY A 16 13.89 21.77 1.11
C GLY A 16 14.09 20.48 0.29
N ILE A 17 13.42 19.38 0.64
CA ILE A 17 13.53 18.09 -0.07
C ILE A 17 12.17 17.68 -0.67
N GLY A 18 11.07 17.96 0.03
CA GLY A 18 9.72 17.59 -0.35
C GLY A 18 9.24 16.29 0.31
N TRP A 19 8.29 15.61 -0.34
CA TRP A 19 7.77 14.33 0.15
C TRP A 19 8.83 13.23 0.03
N THR A 20 9.08 12.54 1.14
CA THR A 20 10.00 11.40 1.24
C THR A 20 9.23 10.19 1.76
N SER A 21 9.23 9.09 1.00
CA SER A 21 8.53 7.85 1.36
C SER A 21 9.45 6.90 2.12
N VAL A 22 9.05 6.50 3.32
CA VAL A 22 9.84 5.66 4.24
C VAL A 22 9.08 4.38 4.56
N ASP A 23 9.69 3.25 4.22
CA ASP A 23 9.24 1.93 4.62
C ASP A 23 9.97 1.49 5.90
N ILE A 24 9.30 1.74 7.02
CA ILE A 24 9.84 1.47 8.36
C ILE A 24 9.94 -0.04 8.61
N THR A 25 9.01 -0.83 8.06
CA THR A 25 8.95 -2.29 8.21
C THR A 25 10.19 -2.93 7.58
N ASN A 26 10.58 -2.46 6.40
CA ASN A 26 11.73 -2.99 5.66
C ASN A 26 13.02 -2.18 5.87
N ARG A 27 13.00 -1.14 6.73
CA ARG A 27 14.15 -0.26 7.03
C ARG A 27 14.79 0.35 5.78
N GLN A 28 13.96 0.77 4.84
CA GLN A 28 14.40 1.35 3.57
C GLN A 28 13.51 2.52 3.16
N PHE A 29 13.95 3.30 2.19
CA PHE A 29 13.05 4.22 1.49
C PHE A 29 12.16 3.43 0.53
N ALA A 30 10.93 3.90 0.31
CA ALA A 30 10.08 3.29 -0.69
C ALA A 30 10.70 3.52 -2.08
N SER A 31 10.80 2.45 -2.84
CA SER A 31 11.36 2.43 -4.20
C SER A 31 10.30 2.01 -5.22
N ASP A 32 10.72 1.89 -6.48
CA ASP A 32 9.91 1.40 -7.62
C ASP A 32 9.35 -0.03 -7.41
N CYS A 33 9.78 -0.73 -6.36
CA CYS A 33 9.20 -1.99 -5.93
C CYS A 33 7.81 -1.85 -5.28
N HIS A 34 7.36 -0.62 -4.98
CA HIS A 34 6.05 -0.34 -4.39
C HIS A 34 5.09 0.27 -5.42
N CYS A 35 3.92 -0.35 -5.59
CA CYS A 35 2.82 0.25 -6.34
C CYS A 35 1.92 1.03 -5.37
N ARG A 36 1.92 2.36 -5.46
CA ARG A 36 1.08 3.22 -4.62
C ARG A 36 -0.37 3.19 -5.10
N LEU A 37 -1.27 2.70 -4.25
CA LEU A 37 -2.70 2.63 -4.53
C LEU A 37 -3.50 3.77 -3.86
N ALA A 38 -3.10 4.20 -2.66
CA ALA A 38 -3.78 5.25 -1.90
C ALA A 38 -2.79 6.06 -1.05
N VAL A 39 -3.17 7.29 -0.68
CA VAL A 39 -2.47 8.16 0.27
C VAL A 39 -3.51 8.79 1.17
N ALA A 40 -3.34 8.66 2.48
CA ALA A 40 -4.19 9.32 3.44
C ALA A 40 -3.41 9.62 4.73
N ARG A 41 -4.07 10.33 5.66
CA ARG A 41 -3.45 10.72 6.94
C ARG A 41 -3.17 9.53 7.85
N ASP A 42 -3.97 8.48 7.75
CA ASP A 42 -3.92 7.28 8.57
C ASP A 42 -4.40 6.05 7.79
N TYR A 43 -4.17 4.87 8.39
CA TYR A 43 -4.56 3.60 7.79
C TYR A 43 -6.08 3.49 7.59
N ASP A 44 -6.88 4.00 8.52
CA ASP A 44 -8.34 3.98 8.40
C ASP A 44 -8.83 4.66 7.12
N SER A 45 -8.15 5.71 6.68
CA SER A 45 -8.50 6.44 5.46
C SER A 45 -7.87 5.85 4.19
N ALA A 46 -6.84 5.02 4.34
CA ALA A 46 -6.14 4.34 3.23
C ALA A 46 -6.49 2.84 3.11
N SER A 47 -7.32 2.31 4.01
CA SER A 47 -7.63 0.88 4.06
C SER A 47 -8.30 0.40 2.78
N PRO A 48 -7.90 -0.75 2.21
CA PRO A 48 -8.57 -1.35 1.05
C PRO A 48 -10.06 -1.62 1.28
N VAL A 49 -10.44 -1.91 2.54
CA VAL A 49 -11.82 -2.17 2.95
C VAL A 49 -12.10 -1.44 4.26
N ARG A 50 -13.19 -0.65 4.30
CA ARG A 50 -13.68 0.02 5.51
C ARG A 50 -15.20 0.01 5.55
N GLY A 51 -15.76 -0.21 6.73
CA GLY A 51 -17.20 -0.12 6.95
C GLY A 51 -17.59 -0.58 8.35
N VAL A 52 -18.89 -0.56 8.61
CA VAL A 52 -19.49 -1.15 9.81
C VAL A 52 -20.49 -2.20 9.34
N ARG A 53 -20.50 -3.37 9.98
CA ARG A 53 -21.50 -4.41 9.72
C ARG A 53 -22.30 -4.70 10.99
N SER A 54 -23.54 -5.17 10.80
CA SER A 54 -24.39 -5.69 11.90
C SER A 54 -24.72 -7.16 11.60
N GLY A 55 -24.44 -8.07 12.55
CA GLY A 55 -24.45 -9.53 12.33
C GLY A 55 -23.05 -10.14 12.04
N GLY A 56 -22.95 -11.46 11.81
CA GLY A 56 -21.65 -12.11 11.51
C GLY A 56 -21.69 -13.60 11.13
N GLY A 57 -20.54 -14.10 10.66
CA GLY A 57 -20.21 -15.47 10.24
C GLY A 57 -18.69 -15.59 10.04
N GLU A 58 -18.18 -16.65 9.39
CA GLU A 58 -16.75 -16.74 9.02
C GLU A 58 -16.38 -15.70 7.95
N GLU A 59 -15.16 -15.15 8.06
CA GLU A 59 -14.62 -14.16 7.13
C GLU A 59 -13.26 -14.63 6.62
N SER A 60 -13.03 -14.43 5.32
CA SER A 60 -11.73 -14.64 4.68
C SER A 60 -11.43 -13.47 3.74
N MET A 61 -10.16 -13.15 3.58
CA MET A 61 -9.68 -12.14 2.64
C MET A 61 -8.64 -12.78 1.74
N GLU A 62 -8.87 -12.70 0.44
CA GLU A 62 -7.94 -13.15 -0.59
C GLU A 62 -7.43 -11.93 -1.37
N VAL A 63 -6.13 -11.89 -1.61
CA VAL A 63 -5.48 -10.83 -2.40
C VAL A 63 -4.72 -11.49 -3.53
N SER A 64 -4.99 -11.05 -4.76
CA SER A 64 -4.25 -11.46 -5.96
C SER A 64 -3.69 -10.23 -6.65
N VAL A 65 -2.41 -10.28 -7.00
CA VAL A 65 -1.73 -9.19 -7.71
C VAL A 65 -1.08 -9.77 -8.97
N GLN A 66 -1.39 -9.19 -10.11
CA GLN A 66 -0.80 -9.55 -11.39
C GLN A 66 0.03 -8.39 -11.91
N VAL A 67 1.32 -8.63 -12.16
CA VAL A 67 2.23 -7.67 -12.77
C VAL A 67 2.52 -8.12 -14.18
N GLN A 68 2.25 -7.26 -15.16
CA GLN A 68 2.52 -7.52 -16.57
C GLN A 68 3.45 -6.43 -17.11
N THR A 69 4.45 -6.83 -17.89
CA THR A 69 5.25 -5.88 -18.65
C THR A 69 4.39 -5.38 -19.81
N SER A 70 4.10 -4.08 -19.85
CA SER A 70 3.49 -3.48 -21.03
C SER A 70 4.52 -3.48 -22.16
N ALA A 71 4.22 -4.11 -23.29
CA ALA A 71 5.03 -3.98 -24.50
C ALA A 71 5.06 -2.48 -24.88
N GLN A 72 6.26 -1.91 -24.91
CA GLN A 72 6.47 -0.53 -25.29
C GLN A 72 6.12 -0.37 -26.78
N GLN A 73 5.14 0.48 -27.09
CA GLN A 73 4.86 0.92 -28.46
C GLN A 73 5.91 1.94 -28.92
#